data_AF-J2RGA7-F1
#
_entry.id   AF-J2RGA7-F1
#
_cell.length_a   1.000
_cell.length_b   1.000
_cell.length_c   1.000
_cell.angle_alpha   90.00
_cell.angle_beta   90.00
_cell.angle_gamma   90.00
#
_symmetry.space_group_name_H-M   'P 1'
#
loop_
_entity.id
_entity.type
_entity.pdbx_description
1 polymer ?
#
loop_
_entity_poly.entity_id
_entity_poly.type
_entity_poly.pdbx_seq_one_letter_code
_entity_poly.pdbx_strand_id
1 'polypeptide(L)'
;MNSYVNTAVGALLGTVFVLMSISIASEGIFHSETPEKEGFAIVAEEAPASGGGEAAPAAAVPIAQLLAKADAKAGETVFKKCQACHDATKGGPNKVGPGLYGLVDRPIGTHEGFAYSSAMKDFSKGGSEKWTFDHLNHFLTAPKKYVAGTAMGFAGLPKDTDRANVILYLHTLADSPVPLPDANAPDSATQ
;
A
#
# COMPACT_ATOMS: atom_id res chain seq x y z
N MET A 1 5.43 34.03 -52.70
CA MET A 1 5.52 32.88 -51.77
C MET A 1 5.43 31.59 -52.57
N ASN A 2 6.35 30.64 -52.35
CA ASN A 2 6.29 29.32 -52.98
C ASN A 2 5.10 28.52 -52.41
N SER A 3 4.25 27.96 -53.25
CA SER A 3 3.08 27.17 -52.83
C SER A 3 3.48 26.03 -51.88
N TYR A 4 4.62 25.41 -52.11
CA TYR A 4 5.18 24.36 -51.25
C TYR A 4 5.47 24.84 -49.81
N VAL A 5 5.89 26.09 -49.64
CA VAL A 5 6.13 26.67 -48.31
C VAL A 5 4.80 26.91 -47.61
N ASN A 6 3.78 27.38 -48.31
CA ASN A 6 2.44 27.57 -47.73
C ASN A 6 1.79 26.23 -47.34
N THR A 7 1.96 25.19 -48.16
CA THR A 7 1.46 23.84 -47.86
C THR A 7 2.21 23.22 -46.67
N ALA A 8 3.55 23.38 -46.60
CA ALA A 8 4.34 22.87 -45.48
C ALA A 8 3.98 23.57 -44.16
N VAL A 9 3.81 24.90 -44.19
CA VAL A 9 3.37 25.68 -43.03
C VAL A 9 1.94 25.29 -42.61
N GLY A 10 1.03 25.11 -43.57
CA GLY A 10 -0.33 24.66 -43.29
C GLY A 10 -0.40 23.26 -42.67
N ALA A 11 0.43 22.33 -43.15
CA ALA A 11 0.52 20.99 -42.58
C ALA A 11 1.06 21.00 -41.14
N LEU A 12 2.09 21.82 -40.87
CA LEU A 12 2.67 21.98 -39.54
C LEU A 12 1.70 22.64 -38.56
N LEU A 13 0.96 23.67 -38.98
CA LEU A 13 -0.05 24.31 -38.14
C LEU A 13 -1.24 23.37 -37.87
N GLY A 14 -1.64 22.58 -38.87
CA GLY A 14 -2.71 21.59 -38.71
C GLY A 14 -2.36 20.49 -37.72
N THR A 15 -1.13 19.96 -37.74
CA THR A 15 -0.70 18.93 -36.77
C THR A 15 -0.62 19.50 -35.35
N VAL A 16 -0.09 20.71 -35.17
CA VAL A 16 -0.05 21.37 -33.85
C VAL A 16 -1.45 21.61 -33.31
N PHE A 17 -2.39 22.07 -34.15
CA PHE A 17 -3.77 22.30 -33.75
C PHE A 17 -4.47 21.00 -33.29
N VAL A 18 -4.26 19.90 -34.01
CA VAL A 18 -4.82 18.59 -33.62
C VAL A 18 -4.23 18.11 -32.30
N LEU A 19 -2.90 18.19 -32.12
CA LEU A 19 -2.25 17.80 -30.87
C LEU A 19 -2.76 18.61 -29.67
N MET A 20 -2.86 19.92 -29.84
CA MET A 20 -3.35 20.82 -28.79
C MET A 20 -4.83 20.54 -28.46
N SER A 21 -5.66 20.26 -29.47
CA SER A 21 -7.07 19.91 -29.27
C SER A 21 -7.25 18.59 -28.52
N ILE A 22 -6.42 17.58 -28.81
CA ILE A 22 -6.43 16.29 -28.10
C ILE A 22 -5.97 16.48 -26.64
N SER A 23 -4.95 17.29 -26.37
CA SER A 23 -4.53 17.62 -25.00
C SER A 23 -5.64 18.32 -24.22
N ILE A 24 -6.30 19.34 -24.80
CA ILE A 24 -7.39 20.06 -24.14
C ILE A 24 -8.59 19.15 -23.86
N ALA A 25 -8.96 18.30 -24.82
CA ALA A 25 -10.02 17.32 -24.63
C ALA A 25 -9.66 16.29 -23.54
N SER A 26 -8.39 15.89 -23.47
CA SER A 26 -7.90 14.99 -22.43
C SER A 26 -7.96 15.65 -21.05
N GLU A 27 -7.57 16.92 -20.94
CA GLU A 27 -7.70 17.68 -19.70
C GLU A 27 -9.17 17.79 -19.25
N GLY A 28 -10.09 18.03 -20.19
CA GLY A 28 -11.53 18.10 -19.89
C GLY A 28 -12.17 16.77 -19.47
N ILE A 29 -11.70 15.64 -20.01
CA ILE A 29 -12.22 14.31 -19.70
C ILE A 29 -11.58 13.74 -18.42
N PHE A 30 -10.32 14.06 -18.15
CA PHE A 30 -9.56 13.52 -17.02
C PHE A 30 -9.42 14.51 -15.84
N HIS A 31 -10.29 15.51 -15.73
CA HIS A 31 -10.33 16.40 -14.57
C HIS A 31 -10.49 15.57 -13.28
N SER A 32 -9.40 15.45 -12.53
CA SER A 32 -9.43 15.01 -11.14
C SER A 32 -9.58 16.29 -10.32
N GLU A 33 -10.80 16.58 -9.88
CA GLU A 33 -11.04 17.64 -8.91
C GLU A 33 -10.25 17.30 -7.65
N THR A 34 -9.14 18.01 -7.41
CA THR A 34 -8.55 18.05 -6.08
C THR A 34 -9.60 18.64 -5.15
N PRO A 35 -10.08 17.89 -4.14
CA PRO A 35 -11.24 18.28 -3.36
C PRO A 35 -10.97 19.61 -2.65
N GLU A 36 -11.88 20.57 -2.84
CA GLU A 36 -11.80 21.94 -2.30
C GLU A 36 -11.90 22.00 -0.76
N LYS A 37 -12.18 20.85 -0.12
CA LYS A 37 -12.02 20.66 1.32
C LYS A 37 -11.10 19.48 1.58
N GLU A 38 -9.84 19.80 1.81
CA GLU A 38 -8.92 18.98 2.59
C GLU A 38 -9.63 18.58 3.90
N GLY A 39 -10.00 17.31 4.01
CA GLY A 39 -10.52 16.78 5.27
C GLY A 39 -9.39 16.84 6.28
N PHE A 40 -9.58 17.63 7.35
CA PHE A 40 -8.69 17.89 8.48
C PHE A 40 -7.87 19.19 8.40
N ALA A 41 -8.50 20.26 8.88
CA ALA A 41 -7.80 21.44 9.39
C ALA A 41 -6.91 21.03 10.57
N ILE A 42 -5.60 21.03 10.36
CA ILE A 42 -4.62 21.01 11.44
C ILE A 42 -4.50 22.45 11.91
N VAL A 43 -5.13 22.77 13.04
CA VAL A 43 -4.78 23.97 13.81
C VAL A 43 -3.52 23.63 14.60
N ALA A 44 -2.37 24.07 14.09
CA ALA A 44 -1.19 24.32 14.89
C ALA A 44 -0.48 25.53 14.28
N GLU A 45 -0.36 26.58 15.09
CA GLU A 45 0.27 27.87 14.80
C GLU A 45 1.55 27.77 13.94
N GLU A 46 1.61 28.62 12.91
CA GLU A 46 2.85 28.95 12.21
C GLU A 46 3.82 29.73 13.10
N ALA A 47 5.10 29.37 13.07
CA ALA A 47 6.25 30.27 12.81
C ALA A 47 7.57 29.47 12.79
N PRO A 48 8.64 29.93 12.10
CA PRO A 48 8.73 30.08 10.66
C PRO A 48 9.97 29.35 10.06
N ALA A 49 9.90 29.14 8.74
CA ALA A 49 10.96 29.02 7.73
C ALA A 49 12.38 28.52 8.11
N SER A 50 12.84 27.48 7.42
CA SER A 50 14.14 27.48 6.73
C SER A 50 14.35 26.22 5.88
N GLY A 51 14.76 26.44 4.63
CA GLY A 51 15.73 25.56 3.96
C GLY A 51 15.15 24.54 3.00
N GLY A 52 15.45 24.72 1.71
CA GLY A 52 15.25 23.71 0.69
C GLY A 52 15.94 22.40 1.07
N GLY A 53 15.15 21.34 1.06
CA GLY A 53 15.58 19.96 1.22
C GLY A 53 14.53 19.10 0.56
N GLU A 54 15.00 18.14 -0.24
CA GLU A 54 14.24 17.09 -0.91
C GLU A 54 12.94 16.73 -0.16
N ALA A 55 11.81 16.82 -0.87
CA ALA A 55 10.51 16.48 -0.32
C ALA A 55 10.53 15.03 0.19
N ALA A 56 10.67 14.88 1.51
CA ALA A 56 10.37 13.64 2.20
C ALA A 56 8.92 13.26 1.81
N PRO A 57 8.66 11.98 1.47
CA PRO A 57 7.31 11.56 1.15
C PRO A 57 6.40 11.91 2.33
N ALA A 58 5.26 12.55 2.04
CA ALA A 58 4.24 12.90 3.02
C ALA A 58 4.06 11.73 3.99
N ALA A 59 4.20 12.00 5.29
CA ALA A 59 4.20 10.98 6.33
C ALA A 59 2.95 10.11 6.20
N ALA A 60 3.14 8.83 5.84
CA ALA A 60 2.09 7.84 5.84
C ALA A 60 1.50 7.78 7.25
N VAL A 61 0.17 7.72 7.37
CA VAL A 61 -0.47 7.62 8.69
C VAL A 61 0.05 6.37 9.40
N PRO A 62 0.55 6.48 10.63
CA PRO A 62 1.02 5.34 11.41
C PRO A 62 -0.02 4.23 11.49
N ILE A 63 0.38 2.97 11.29
CA ILE A 63 -0.56 1.84 11.36
C ILE A 63 -1.23 1.75 12.73
N ALA A 64 -0.56 2.19 13.79
CA ALA A 64 -1.13 2.23 15.14
C ALA A 64 -2.38 3.12 15.23
N GLN A 65 -2.36 4.29 14.60
CA GLN A 65 -3.52 5.19 14.54
C GLN A 65 -4.65 4.62 13.68
N LEU A 66 -4.31 3.92 12.60
CA LEU A 66 -5.30 3.28 11.73
C LEU A 66 -5.97 2.09 12.42
N LEU A 67 -5.20 1.28 13.17
CA LEU A 67 -5.70 0.12 13.92
C LEU A 67 -6.68 0.54 15.03
N ALA A 68 -6.47 1.70 15.67
CA ALA A 68 -7.40 2.23 16.67
C ALA A 68 -8.80 2.53 16.11
N LYS A 69 -8.93 2.72 14.79
CA LYS A 69 -10.19 2.98 14.08
C LYS A 69 -10.64 1.81 13.20
N ALA A 70 -9.92 0.69 13.24
CA ALA A 70 -10.18 -0.45 12.37
C ALA A 70 -11.37 -1.30 12.85
N ASP A 71 -12.01 -1.99 11.90
CA ASP A 71 -13.13 -2.90 12.12
C ASP A 71 -12.76 -4.31 11.60
N ALA A 72 -12.73 -5.28 12.51
CA ALA A 72 -12.40 -6.67 12.20
C ALA A 72 -13.43 -7.34 11.26
N LYS A 73 -14.72 -6.97 11.33
CA LYS A 73 -15.77 -7.50 10.46
C LYS A 73 -15.66 -6.95 9.04
N ALA A 74 -15.30 -5.68 8.91
CA ALA A 74 -14.91 -5.12 7.62
C ALA A 74 -13.64 -5.82 7.10
N GLY A 75 -12.70 -6.11 8.00
CA GLY A 75 -11.47 -6.86 7.71
C GLY A 75 -11.72 -8.25 7.16
N GLU A 76 -12.67 -8.99 7.73
CA GLU A 76 -13.10 -10.30 7.23
C GLU A 76 -13.62 -10.21 5.79
N THR A 77 -14.33 -9.13 5.46
CA THR A 77 -14.80 -8.89 4.09
C THR A 77 -13.65 -8.61 3.13
N VAL A 78 -12.66 -7.82 3.55
CA VAL A 78 -11.43 -7.59 2.78
C VAL A 78 -10.64 -8.89 2.60
N PHE A 79 -10.59 -9.74 3.63
CA PHE A 79 -9.89 -11.02 3.63
C PHE A 79 -10.41 -11.99 2.56
N LYS A 80 -11.64 -11.83 2.07
CA LYS A 80 -12.16 -12.61 0.93
C LYS A 80 -11.26 -12.52 -0.31
N LYS A 81 -10.52 -11.43 -0.48
CA LYS A 81 -9.50 -11.26 -1.54
C LYS A 81 -8.30 -12.20 -1.37
N CYS A 82 -8.06 -12.69 -0.16
CA CYS A 82 -6.93 -13.54 0.22
C CYS A 82 -7.30 -15.03 0.25
N GLN A 83 -8.58 -15.36 0.49
CA GLN A 83 -9.08 -16.73 0.71
C GLN A 83 -8.84 -17.71 -0.45
N ALA A 84 -8.73 -17.19 -1.68
CA ALA A 84 -8.42 -18.01 -2.85
C ALA A 84 -7.02 -18.62 -2.77
N CYS A 85 -6.07 -17.92 -2.14
CA CYS A 85 -4.68 -18.35 -2.04
C CYS A 85 -4.29 -18.81 -0.64
N HIS A 86 -5.00 -18.39 0.40
CA HIS A 86 -4.64 -18.64 1.78
C HIS A 86 -5.75 -19.30 2.57
N ASP A 87 -5.36 -19.98 3.65
CA ASP A 87 -6.27 -20.46 4.66
C ASP A 87 -6.06 -19.70 5.98
N ALA A 88 -7.15 -19.41 6.67
CA ALA A 88 -7.17 -18.65 7.93
C ALA A 88 -7.61 -19.51 9.12
N THR A 89 -7.92 -20.78 8.91
CA THR A 89 -8.36 -21.69 9.98
C THR A 89 -7.17 -22.22 10.76
N LYS A 90 -7.38 -22.50 12.04
CA LYS A 90 -6.36 -23.08 12.92
C LYS A 90 -5.98 -24.47 12.42
N GLY A 91 -4.71 -24.66 12.07
CA GLY A 91 -4.22 -25.91 11.48
C GLY A 91 -4.72 -26.19 10.06
N GLY A 92 -5.24 -25.16 9.37
CA GLY A 92 -5.67 -25.27 7.98
C GLY A 92 -4.53 -25.61 7.01
N PRO A 93 -4.85 -26.12 5.81
CA PRO A 93 -3.84 -26.54 4.84
C PRO A 93 -3.12 -25.34 4.21
N ASN A 94 -1.88 -25.57 3.76
CA ASN A 94 -1.23 -24.69 2.80
C ASN A 94 -1.94 -24.80 1.44
N LYS A 95 -2.20 -23.67 0.79
CA LYS A 95 -2.77 -23.59 -0.55
C LYS A 95 -1.72 -23.04 -1.52
N VAL A 96 -2.07 -22.09 -2.37
CA VAL A 96 -1.13 -21.32 -3.19
C VAL A 96 -0.18 -20.51 -2.30
N GLY A 97 -0.68 -20.04 -1.15
CA GLY A 97 0.07 -19.39 -0.09
C GLY A 97 0.01 -20.17 1.24
N PRO A 98 0.83 -19.79 2.23
CA PRO A 98 0.86 -20.43 3.54
C PRO A 98 -0.40 -20.15 4.35
N GLY A 99 -0.63 -20.95 5.40
CA GLY A 99 -1.65 -20.67 6.41
C GLY A 99 -1.41 -19.33 7.14
N LEU A 100 -2.48 -18.61 7.42
CA LEU A 100 -2.45 -17.26 8.01
C LEU A 100 -2.97 -17.21 9.44
N TYR A 101 -3.41 -18.32 10.02
CA TYR A 101 -3.71 -18.40 11.45
C TYR A 101 -2.42 -18.14 12.26
N GLY A 102 -2.50 -17.29 13.27
CA GLY A 102 -1.36 -16.87 14.09
C GLY A 102 -0.27 -16.16 13.27
N LEU A 103 -0.64 -15.33 12.29
CA LEU A 103 0.32 -14.64 11.43
C LEU A 103 1.04 -13.49 12.14
N VAL A 104 0.31 -12.68 12.92
CA VAL A 104 0.86 -11.47 13.53
C VAL A 104 1.95 -11.85 14.55
N ASP A 105 3.10 -11.17 14.48
CA ASP A 105 4.34 -11.45 15.22
C ASP A 105 5.03 -12.79 14.89
N ARG A 106 4.51 -13.56 13.92
CA ARG A 106 5.17 -14.78 13.46
C ARG A 106 6.45 -14.44 12.67
N PRO A 107 7.56 -15.18 12.87
CA PRO A 107 8.74 -15.06 12.03
C PRO A 107 8.40 -15.23 10.53
N ILE A 108 8.92 -14.34 9.70
CA ILE A 108 8.61 -14.31 8.28
C ILE A 108 9.19 -15.56 7.60
N GLY A 109 8.42 -16.18 6.72
CA GLY A 109 8.91 -17.31 5.93
C GLY A 109 9.01 -18.65 6.69
N THR A 110 8.32 -18.79 7.83
CA THR A 110 8.49 -19.96 8.72
C THR A 110 7.30 -20.91 8.84
N HIS A 111 6.16 -20.61 8.20
CA HIS A 111 5.01 -21.52 8.25
C HIS A 111 5.40 -22.90 7.72
N GLU A 112 5.15 -23.93 8.52
CA GLU A 112 5.57 -25.29 8.24
C GLU A 112 4.97 -25.83 6.93
N GLY A 113 5.75 -26.65 6.23
CA GLY A 113 5.32 -27.31 5.00
C GLY A 113 5.07 -26.39 3.80
N PHE A 114 5.41 -25.09 3.86
CA PHE A 114 5.28 -24.17 2.73
C PHE A 114 6.62 -23.82 2.09
N ALA A 115 6.67 -23.85 0.75
CA ALA A 115 7.86 -23.49 -0.02
C ALA A 115 7.87 -21.99 -0.37
N TYR A 116 8.64 -21.20 0.39
CA TYR A 116 8.80 -19.77 0.14
C TYR A 116 9.75 -19.45 -1.02
N SER A 117 9.49 -18.33 -1.72
CA SER A 117 10.42 -17.74 -2.70
C SER A 117 11.74 -17.34 -2.06
N SER A 118 12.84 -17.37 -2.82
CA SER A 118 14.15 -16.90 -2.36
C SER A 118 14.08 -15.50 -1.74
N ALA A 119 13.44 -14.56 -2.44
CA ALA A 119 13.26 -13.20 -1.96
C ALA A 119 12.60 -13.08 -0.58
N MET A 120 11.66 -13.98 -0.24
CA MET A 120 10.98 -13.94 1.06
C MET A 120 11.86 -14.54 2.16
N LYS A 121 12.68 -15.54 1.83
CA LYS A 121 13.67 -16.13 2.75
C LYS A 121 14.80 -15.13 3.03
N ASP A 122 15.24 -14.39 2.02
CA ASP A 122 16.25 -13.36 2.18
C ASP A 122 15.71 -12.19 3.01
N PHE A 123 14.45 -11.77 2.74
CA PHE A 123 13.78 -10.74 3.51
C PHE A 123 13.62 -11.12 4.99
N SER A 124 13.40 -12.41 5.31
CA SER A 124 13.24 -12.82 6.70
C SER A 124 14.54 -12.77 7.52
N LYS A 125 15.70 -12.56 6.87
CA LYS A 125 17.03 -12.56 7.50
C LYS A 125 17.28 -13.80 8.37
N GLY A 126 16.87 -14.97 7.88
CA GLY A 126 16.99 -16.22 8.64
C GLY A 126 15.93 -16.39 9.74
N GLY A 127 14.80 -15.67 9.64
CA GLY A 127 13.70 -15.73 10.60
C GLY A 127 13.82 -14.75 11.77
N SER A 128 14.77 -13.80 11.73
CA SER A 128 14.85 -12.74 12.73
C SER A 128 13.76 -11.69 12.52
N GLU A 129 13.35 -11.46 11.26
CA GLU A 129 12.26 -10.55 10.94
C GLU A 129 10.90 -11.23 11.19
N LYS A 130 9.98 -10.45 11.76
CA LYS A 130 8.63 -10.90 12.11
C LYS A 130 7.57 -10.12 11.35
N TRP A 131 6.39 -10.72 11.21
CA TRP A 131 5.20 -10.02 10.72
C TRP A 131 4.66 -9.04 11.76
N THR A 132 5.37 -7.93 11.96
CA THR A 132 4.88 -6.79 12.74
C THR A 132 3.73 -6.09 12.00
N PHE A 133 2.99 -5.26 12.72
CA PHE A 133 1.90 -4.47 12.12
C PHE A 133 2.41 -3.59 10.96
N ASP A 134 3.60 -3.01 11.08
CA ASP A 134 4.22 -2.20 10.02
C ASP A 134 4.65 -3.04 8.82
N HIS A 135 5.33 -4.17 9.04
CA HIS A 135 5.70 -5.08 7.96
C HIS A 135 4.47 -5.56 7.19
N LEU A 136 3.38 -5.90 7.90
CA LEU A 136 2.12 -6.28 7.28
C LEU A 136 1.50 -5.11 6.49
N ASN A 137 1.49 -3.90 7.05
CA ASN A 137 0.95 -2.72 6.38
C ASN A 137 1.70 -2.40 5.07
N HIS A 138 3.04 -2.38 5.12
CA HIS A 138 3.86 -2.12 3.94
C HIS A 138 3.76 -3.24 2.90
N PHE A 139 3.82 -4.50 3.35
CA PHE A 139 3.72 -5.64 2.44
C PHE A 139 2.34 -5.69 1.76
N LEU A 140 1.25 -5.48 2.50
CA LEU A 140 -0.10 -5.47 1.94
C LEU A 140 -0.36 -4.27 1.03
N THR A 141 0.37 -3.15 1.18
CA THR A 141 0.26 -2.01 0.27
C THR A 141 0.65 -2.39 -1.16
N ALA A 142 1.80 -3.05 -1.32
CA ALA A 142 2.28 -3.54 -2.60
C ALA A 142 3.35 -4.63 -2.41
N PRO A 143 2.97 -5.93 -2.37
CA PRO A 143 3.86 -7.02 -1.99
C PRO A 143 5.16 -7.09 -2.80
N LYS A 144 5.05 -6.93 -4.13
CA LYS A 144 6.21 -6.97 -5.04
C LYS A 144 7.10 -5.74 -4.96
N LYS A 145 6.58 -4.60 -4.49
CA LYS A 145 7.40 -3.41 -4.26
C LYS A 145 8.13 -3.51 -2.93
N TYR A 146 7.50 -4.11 -1.93
CA TYR A 146 8.09 -4.27 -0.60
C TYR A 146 9.11 -5.41 -0.54
N VAL A 147 8.78 -6.56 -1.14
CA VAL A 147 9.68 -7.72 -1.27
C VAL A 147 9.82 -8.05 -2.74
N ALA A 148 10.82 -7.46 -3.39
CA ALA A 148 11.10 -7.68 -4.80
C ALA A 148 11.41 -9.16 -5.08
N GLY A 149 10.64 -9.80 -5.95
CA GLY A 149 10.77 -11.23 -6.25
C GLY A 149 9.94 -12.16 -5.36
N THR A 150 9.06 -11.63 -4.50
CA THR A 150 8.07 -12.46 -3.81
C THR A 150 7.20 -13.25 -4.79
N ALA A 151 6.91 -14.51 -4.46
CA ALA A 151 5.98 -15.34 -5.22
C ALA A 151 4.52 -14.86 -5.12
N MET A 152 4.21 -13.97 -4.18
CA MET A 152 2.86 -13.42 -4.02
C MET A 152 2.52 -12.46 -5.16
N GLY A 153 1.74 -12.94 -6.12
CA GLY A 153 1.26 -12.19 -7.30
C GLY A 153 0.19 -11.14 -7.04
N PHE A 154 -0.04 -10.73 -5.79
CA PHE A 154 -1.12 -9.82 -5.41
C PHE A 154 -0.76 -8.36 -5.69
N ALA A 155 -1.73 -7.59 -6.21
CA ALA A 155 -1.52 -6.19 -6.57
C ALA A 155 -1.32 -5.27 -5.35
N GLY A 156 -1.87 -5.67 -4.20
CA GLY A 156 -1.87 -4.87 -2.97
C GLY A 156 -3.22 -4.25 -2.64
N LEU A 157 -3.29 -3.62 -1.47
CA LEU A 157 -4.43 -2.90 -0.93
C LEU A 157 -4.02 -1.42 -0.77
N PRO A 158 -4.32 -0.54 -1.74
CA PRO A 158 -3.89 0.85 -1.68
C PRO A 158 -4.60 1.66 -0.61
N LYS A 159 -5.79 1.23 -0.17
CA LYS A 159 -6.57 1.91 0.86
C LYS A 159 -6.08 1.55 2.26
N ASP A 160 -5.68 2.55 3.03
CA ASP A 160 -5.17 2.42 4.39
C ASP A 160 -6.18 1.74 5.33
N THR A 161 -7.45 2.12 5.21
CA THR A 161 -8.55 1.53 5.99
C THR A 161 -8.74 0.05 5.70
N ASP A 162 -8.70 -0.38 4.43
CA ASP A 162 -8.79 -1.79 4.05
C ASP A 162 -7.63 -2.60 4.66
N ARG A 163 -6.41 -2.03 4.66
CA ARG A 163 -5.22 -2.67 5.25
C ARG A 163 -5.35 -2.80 6.77
N ALA A 164 -5.69 -1.71 7.46
CA ALA A 164 -5.85 -1.75 8.91
C ALA A 164 -6.95 -2.72 9.34
N ASN A 165 -8.08 -2.73 8.63
CA ASN A 165 -9.19 -3.66 8.87
C ASN A 165 -8.76 -5.12 8.70
N VAL A 166 -8.09 -5.48 7.60
CA VAL A 166 -7.65 -6.87 7.39
C VAL A 166 -6.55 -7.29 8.35
N ILE A 167 -5.64 -6.38 8.72
CA ILE A 167 -4.60 -6.65 9.72
C ILE A 167 -5.25 -6.90 11.09
N LEU A 168 -6.24 -6.10 11.48
CA LEU A 168 -6.98 -6.32 12.71
C LEU A 168 -7.74 -7.64 12.67
N TYR A 169 -8.37 -8.00 11.54
CA TYR A 169 -8.99 -9.32 11.39
C TYR A 169 -7.98 -10.46 11.55
N LEU A 170 -6.84 -10.40 10.87
CA LEU A 170 -5.76 -11.40 11.00
C LEU A 170 -5.22 -11.50 12.43
N HIS A 171 -5.17 -10.38 13.15
CA HIS A 171 -4.80 -10.32 14.56
C HIS A 171 -5.77 -11.10 15.46
N THR A 172 -7.08 -11.07 15.15
CA THR A 172 -8.07 -11.89 15.88
C THR A 172 -7.91 -13.40 15.66
N LEU A 173 -7.21 -13.81 14.60
CA LEU A 173 -7.01 -15.22 14.24
C LEU A 173 -5.78 -15.82 14.92
N ALA A 174 -5.69 -15.73 16.25
CA ALA A 174 -4.60 -16.31 17.02
C ALA A 174 -5.08 -16.80 18.39
N ASP A 175 -4.42 -17.82 18.95
CA ASP A 175 -4.72 -18.30 20.31
C ASP A 175 -4.30 -17.27 21.38
N SER A 176 -3.22 -16.54 21.11
CA SER A 176 -2.70 -15.49 21.97
C SER A 176 -2.30 -14.29 21.11
N PRO A 177 -3.26 -13.40 20.78
CA PRO A 177 -2.98 -12.20 20.00
C PRO A 177 -2.03 -11.28 20.77
N VAL A 178 -0.99 -10.78 20.09
CA VAL A 178 -0.07 -9.78 20.66
C VAL A 178 -0.81 -8.47 20.98
N PRO A 179 -0.39 -7.66 21.96
CA PRO A 179 -1.04 -6.37 22.22
C PRO A 179 -1.05 -5.47 20.96
N LEU A 180 -2.15 -4.76 20.74
CA LEU A 180 -2.19 -3.73 19.69
C LEU A 180 -1.25 -2.57 20.07
N PRO A 181 -0.60 -1.93 19.08
CA PRO A 181 0.29 -0.81 19.32
C PRO A 181 -0.50 0.40 19.84
N ASP A 182 0.13 1.21 20.70
CA ASP A 182 -0.46 2.47 21.17
C ASP A 182 -0.51 3.47 20.03
N ALA A 183 -1.71 4.00 19.74
CA ALA A 183 -1.94 4.98 18.69
C ALA A 183 -1.21 6.32 18.91
N ASN A 184 -0.80 6.61 20.14
CA ASN A 184 -0.08 7.83 20.51
C ASN A 184 1.43 7.61 20.70
N ALA A 185 1.91 6.37 20.58
CA ALA A 185 3.34 6.11 20.64
C ALA A 185 4.02 6.65 19.36
N PRO A 186 5.21 7.27 19.49
CA PRO A 186 6.00 7.65 18.32
C PRO A 186 6.35 6.40 17.51
N ASP A 187 6.31 6.52 16.17
CA ASP A 187 6.56 5.44 15.23
C ASP A 187 7.79 4.63 15.64
N SER A 188 7.57 3.41 16.09
CA SER A 188 8.63 2.49 16.52
C SER A 188 9.30 1.81 15.32
N ALA A 189 9.51 2.56 14.24
CA ALA A 189 10.16 2.13 13.02
C ALA A 189 11.61 2.63 12.99
N THR A 190 12.40 2.28 14.01
CA THR A 190 13.86 2.27 13.89
C THR A 190 14.45 1.26 14.87
N GLN A 191 14.68 0.05 14.37
CA GLN A 191 15.80 -0.81 14.79
C GLN A 191 16.13 -1.77 13.65
#